data_AF-A0A9W4S729-F1
#
_entry.id   AF-A0A9W4S729-F1
#
_cell.length_a   1.000
_cell.length_b   1.000
_cell.length_c   1.000
_cell.angle_alpha   90.00
_cell.angle_beta   90.00
_cell.angle_gamma   90.00
#
_symmetry.space_group_name_H-M   'P 1'
#
loop_
_entity.id
_entity.type
_entity.pdbx_description
1 polymer ?
#
loop_
_entity_poly.entity_id
_entity_poly.type
_entity_poly.pdbx_seq_one_letter_code
_entity_poly.pdbx_strand_id
1 'polypeptide(L)'
;MRTATLLATALTGLVSGASAAPAAKAEPFLKQVNNQTWIIGNDVWNMTQGLKYGVKLYYKDRDLVGDAVGHYVSYNGAANDIAWSSASIAHKGMHDGTPFIDVKFTATDGDFHWVIFQGLPGAYQYFVNRALPTLGEFRTLWRLDNASFPNGKTALHDKPLPALADYLPQNKVQDETWLNPQGDGYITKYDFSDLIRNQTAYGVYGSEFGSWYINPGKDYYNGNHLKQELMVHRESATGDAVQLNMVHGTHFQVSAVDVFPEGKMWGPWL
;
A
#
# COMPACT_ATOMS: atom_id res chain seq x y z
N MET A 1 -86.02 16.75 11.18
CA MET A 1 -84.55 16.91 11.18
C MET A 1 -83.92 15.59 10.81
N ARG A 2 -83.05 15.59 9.81
CA ARG A 2 -82.40 14.39 9.25
C ARG A 2 -81.21 14.01 10.13
N THR A 3 -81.14 12.76 10.58
CA THR A 3 -79.93 12.17 11.17
C THR A 3 -79.42 11.09 10.23
N ALA A 4 -78.28 11.37 9.61
CA ALA A 4 -77.56 10.49 8.71
C ALA A 4 -76.71 9.49 9.52
N THR A 5 -76.86 8.21 9.24
CA THR A 5 -76.03 7.14 9.79
C THR A 5 -74.81 6.96 8.89
N LEU A 6 -73.61 7.35 9.37
CA LEU A 6 -72.34 7.06 8.70
C LEU A 6 -71.88 5.64 9.07
N LEU A 7 -71.80 4.75 8.07
CA LEU A 7 -70.96 3.55 8.14
C LEU A 7 -69.51 3.96 7.90
N ALA A 8 -68.64 3.69 8.87
CA ALA A 8 -67.19 3.78 8.70
C ALA A 8 -66.64 2.39 8.34
N THR A 9 -66.23 2.21 7.09
CA THR A 9 -65.53 1.02 6.60
C THR A 9 -64.05 1.14 6.97
N ALA A 10 -63.56 0.30 7.87
CA ALA A 10 -62.14 0.20 8.19
C ALA A 10 -61.43 -0.62 7.10
N LEU A 11 -60.66 0.05 6.22
CA LEU A 11 -59.66 -0.62 5.38
C LEU A 11 -58.36 -0.76 6.18
N THR A 12 -58.09 -1.95 6.70
CA THR A 12 -56.76 -2.31 7.20
C THR A 12 -55.84 -2.56 6.01
N GLY A 13 -55.00 -1.57 5.67
CA GLY A 13 -53.91 -1.73 4.73
C GLY A 13 -52.81 -2.61 5.33
N LEU A 14 -52.54 -3.76 4.70
CA LEU A 14 -51.36 -4.58 4.97
C LEU A 14 -50.12 -3.78 4.53
N VAL A 15 -49.38 -3.23 5.49
CA VAL A 15 -48.03 -2.74 5.24
C VAL A 15 -47.14 -3.97 5.11
N SER A 16 -46.84 -4.35 3.86
CA SER A 16 -45.79 -5.32 3.57
C SER A 16 -44.45 -4.75 4.02
N GLY A 17 -43.97 -5.18 5.18
CA GLY A 17 -42.58 -4.98 5.60
C GLY A 17 -41.66 -5.78 4.69
N ALA A 18 -41.35 -5.23 3.52
CA ALA A 18 -40.23 -5.72 2.74
C ALA A 18 -38.97 -5.37 3.52
N SER A 19 -38.41 -6.34 4.24
CA SER A 19 -37.06 -6.27 4.76
C SER A 19 -36.15 -5.95 3.58
N ALA A 20 -35.61 -4.73 3.54
CA ALA A 20 -34.57 -4.40 2.57
C ALA A 20 -33.45 -5.42 2.77
N ALA A 21 -33.22 -6.26 1.76
CA ALA A 21 -32.05 -7.12 1.75
C ALA A 21 -30.83 -6.22 1.98
N PRO A 22 -29.87 -6.62 2.84
CA PRO A 22 -28.65 -5.85 2.99
C PRO A 22 -28.07 -5.62 1.60
N ALA A 23 -27.77 -4.36 1.27
CA ALA A 23 -27.14 -4.03 0.00
C ALA A 23 -25.94 -4.98 -0.18
N ALA A 24 -25.92 -5.72 -1.29
CA ALA A 24 -24.83 -6.63 -1.57
C ALA A 24 -23.52 -5.85 -1.45
N LYS A 25 -22.64 -6.27 -0.54
CA LYS A 25 -21.30 -5.67 -0.41
C LYS A 25 -20.65 -5.74 -1.78
N ALA A 26 -20.13 -4.62 -2.28
CA ALA A 26 -19.52 -4.57 -3.60
C ALA A 26 -18.42 -5.63 -3.70
N GLU A 27 -18.43 -6.41 -4.78
CA GLU A 27 -17.41 -7.42 -5.04
C GLU A 27 -16.05 -6.74 -5.33
N PRO A 28 -14.92 -7.40 -5.04
CA PRO A 28 -13.63 -6.97 -5.53
C PRO A 28 -13.62 -6.78 -7.04
N PHE A 29 -12.94 -5.74 -7.52
CA PHE A 29 -13.04 -5.34 -8.92
C PHE A 29 -11.71 -4.86 -9.53
N LEU A 30 -11.66 -4.95 -10.86
CA LEU A 30 -10.70 -4.27 -11.74
C LEU A 30 -11.52 -3.51 -12.79
N LYS A 31 -11.29 -2.20 -12.90
CA LYS A 31 -11.89 -1.34 -13.92
C LYS A 31 -10.78 -0.66 -14.72
N GLN A 32 -10.74 -0.89 -16.02
CA GLN A 32 -9.88 -0.13 -16.92
C GLN A 32 -10.58 1.19 -17.29
N VAL A 33 -9.89 2.31 -17.06
CA VAL A 33 -10.38 3.66 -17.39
C VAL A 33 -9.93 4.06 -18.79
N ASN A 34 -8.67 3.75 -19.12
CA ASN A 34 -8.07 3.93 -20.44
C ASN A 34 -6.88 2.95 -20.62
N ASN A 35 -6.07 3.12 -21.65
CA ASN A 35 -4.97 2.20 -21.96
C ASN A 35 -3.86 2.13 -20.90
N GLN A 36 -3.79 3.10 -19.98
CA GLN A 36 -2.72 3.23 -18.98
C GLN A 36 -3.25 3.61 -17.59
N THR A 37 -4.55 3.44 -17.35
CA THR A 37 -5.18 3.77 -16.07
C THR A 37 -6.21 2.71 -15.70
N TRP A 38 -6.07 2.21 -14.49
CA TRP A 38 -6.92 1.17 -13.91
C TRP A 38 -7.33 1.57 -12.50
N ILE A 39 -8.50 1.09 -12.06
CA ILE A 39 -8.96 1.20 -10.70
C ILE A 39 -9.18 -0.21 -10.18
N ILE A 40 -8.54 -0.52 -9.05
CA ILE A 40 -8.67 -1.80 -8.35
C ILE A 40 -9.21 -1.54 -6.95
N GLY A 41 -9.91 -2.50 -6.36
CA GLY A 41 -10.38 -2.35 -4.98
C GLY A 41 -11.52 -3.30 -4.64
N ASN A 42 -12.19 -2.99 -3.55
CA ASN A 42 -13.38 -3.67 -3.05
C ASN A 42 -14.37 -2.65 -2.46
N ASP A 43 -15.30 -3.10 -1.63
CA ASP A 43 -16.30 -2.30 -0.93
C ASP A 43 -15.74 -1.37 0.15
N VAL A 44 -14.45 -1.48 0.49
CA VAL A 44 -13.81 -0.77 1.61
C VAL A 44 -12.80 0.26 1.12
N TRP A 45 -12.07 -0.04 0.06
CA TRP A 45 -11.04 0.82 -0.50
C TRP A 45 -10.92 0.67 -2.02
N ASN A 46 -10.32 1.66 -2.67
CA ASN A 46 -9.87 1.51 -4.05
C ASN A 46 -8.60 2.31 -4.31
N MET A 47 -7.83 1.87 -5.29
CA MET A 47 -6.64 2.56 -5.77
C MET A 47 -6.75 2.86 -7.25
N THR A 48 -6.39 4.08 -7.65
CA THR A 48 -6.19 4.43 -9.06
C THR A 48 -4.74 4.17 -9.45
N GLN A 49 -4.50 3.14 -10.25
CA GLN A 49 -3.21 2.81 -10.84
C GLN A 49 -3.05 3.52 -12.18
N GLY A 50 -2.05 4.39 -12.30
CA GLY A 50 -1.58 4.93 -13.58
C GLY A 50 -0.55 4.02 -14.24
N LEU A 51 0.21 4.55 -15.20
CA LEU A 51 1.23 3.79 -15.92
C LEU A 51 2.30 3.19 -14.99
N LYS A 52 2.74 3.93 -13.98
CA LYS A 52 3.76 3.51 -13.00
C LYS A 52 3.21 3.57 -11.58
N TYR A 53 2.58 4.69 -11.24
CA TYR A 53 2.19 5.02 -9.88
C TYR A 53 0.71 4.73 -9.58
N GLY A 54 0.43 4.19 -8.40
CA GLY A 54 -0.87 4.21 -7.75
C GLY A 54 -1.12 5.60 -7.16
N VAL A 55 -1.70 6.49 -7.96
CA VAL A 55 -1.76 7.94 -7.71
C VAL A 55 -2.88 8.39 -6.77
N LYS A 56 -3.83 7.50 -6.46
CA LYS A 56 -4.92 7.75 -5.51
C LYS A 56 -5.21 6.50 -4.71
N LEU A 57 -5.47 6.64 -3.42
CA LEU A 57 -5.89 5.56 -2.53
C LEU A 57 -7.08 6.04 -1.70
N TYR A 58 -8.29 5.64 -2.07
CA TYR A 58 -9.49 5.98 -1.31
C TYR A 58 -9.76 4.94 -0.23
N TYR A 59 -9.85 5.39 1.02
CA TYR A 59 -10.33 4.60 2.16
C TYR A 59 -11.11 5.53 3.10
N LYS A 60 -12.34 5.13 3.48
CA LYS A 60 -13.28 5.98 4.25
C LYS A 60 -13.46 7.37 3.61
N ASP A 61 -13.71 7.40 2.31
CA ASP A 61 -13.93 8.62 1.51
C ASP A 61 -12.76 9.64 1.53
N ARG A 62 -11.57 9.22 1.98
CA ARG A 62 -10.35 10.03 1.98
C ARG A 62 -9.34 9.47 1.00
N ASP A 63 -8.80 10.34 0.15
CA ASP A 63 -7.60 10.01 -0.63
C ASP A 63 -6.36 10.11 0.28
N LEU A 64 -5.75 8.97 0.55
CA LEU A 64 -4.59 8.80 1.44
C LEU A 64 -3.25 9.01 0.73
N VAL A 65 -3.24 9.12 -0.60
CA VAL A 65 -2.07 9.60 -1.34
C VAL A 65 -2.01 11.12 -1.28
N GLY A 66 -3.14 11.81 -1.48
CA GLY A 66 -3.19 13.26 -1.48
C GLY A 66 -2.31 13.84 -2.59
N ASP A 67 -1.34 14.67 -2.20
CA ASP A 67 -0.33 15.28 -3.08
C ASP A 67 0.99 14.48 -3.17
N ALA A 68 1.08 13.36 -2.44
CA ALA A 68 2.25 12.48 -2.48
C ALA A 68 2.34 11.70 -3.81
N VAL A 69 3.49 11.06 -4.05
CA VAL A 69 3.72 10.29 -5.29
C VAL A 69 2.83 9.04 -5.42
N GLY A 70 2.48 8.40 -4.30
CA GLY A 70 1.65 7.19 -4.28
C GLY A 70 2.43 5.88 -4.28
N HIS A 71 1.78 4.80 -4.73
CA HIS A 71 2.36 3.44 -4.75
C HIS A 71 3.18 3.17 -5.99
N TYR A 72 4.31 2.47 -5.89
CA TYR A 72 5.03 1.97 -7.06
C TYR A 72 5.98 0.82 -6.74
N VAL A 73 6.41 0.13 -7.81
CA VAL A 73 7.41 -0.93 -7.78
C VAL A 73 8.65 -0.41 -8.50
N SER A 74 9.81 -0.53 -7.85
CA SER A 74 11.06 0.03 -8.35
C SER A 74 12.26 -0.87 -8.09
N TYR A 75 13.30 -0.68 -8.88
CA TYR A 75 14.62 -1.27 -8.66
C TYR A 75 15.73 -0.26 -8.87
N ASN A 76 16.91 -0.55 -8.30
CA ASN A 76 18.10 0.31 -8.33
C ASN A 76 17.83 1.73 -7.78
N GLY A 77 17.23 1.87 -6.61
CA GLY A 77 17.08 3.18 -5.95
C GLY A 77 16.10 4.13 -6.65
N ALA A 78 15.03 3.61 -7.25
CA ALA A 78 14.11 4.33 -8.13
C ALA A 78 14.75 4.92 -9.41
N ALA A 79 15.95 4.46 -9.80
CA ALA A 79 16.43 4.70 -11.16
C ALA A 79 15.47 4.11 -12.21
N ASN A 80 14.71 3.08 -11.83
CA ASN A 80 13.68 2.48 -12.67
C ASN A 80 12.42 2.16 -11.85
N ASP A 81 11.35 2.87 -12.14
CA ASP A 81 9.99 2.53 -11.71
C ASP A 81 9.28 1.76 -12.82
N ILE A 82 8.77 0.58 -12.49
CA ILE A 82 8.17 -0.35 -13.45
C ILE A 82 6.92 0.27 -14.07
N ALA A 83 6.86 0.28 -15.40
CA ALA A 83 5.69 0.72 -16.16
C ALA A 83 4.83 -0.47 -16.58
N TRP A 84 3.55 -0.43 -16.23
CA TRP A 84 2.60 -1.50 -16.53
C TRP A 84 2.09 -1.39 -17.96
N SER A 85 2.21 -2.49 -18.71
CA SER A 85 1.72 -2.62 -20.08
C SER A 85 0.22 -2.96 -20.15
N SER A 86 -0.29 -3.68 -19.15
CA SER A 86 -1.69 -4.11 -19.07
C SER A 86 -2.05 -4.54 -17.65
N ALA A 87 -3.36 -4.64 -17.38
CA ALA A 87 -3.90 -5.24 -16.18
C ALA A 87 -5.00 -6.25 -16.53
N SER A 88 -5.08 -7.36 -15.81
CA SER A 88 -6.14 -8.36 -15.97
C SER A 88 -6.47 -9.04 -14.64
N ILE A 89 -7.60 -9.74 -14.59
CA ILE A 89 -7.91 -10.63 -13.47
C ILE A 89 -7.32 -12.00 -13.79
N ALA A 90 -6.25 -12.37 -13.10
CA ALA A 90 -5.57 -13.66 -13.27
C ALA A 90 -6.36 -14.81 -12.65
N HIS A 91 -7.04 -14.57 -11.54
CA HIS A 91 -7.87 -15.56 -10.87
C HIS A 91 -9.07 -14.91 -10.16
N LYS A 92 -10.16 -15.65 -10.06
CA LYS A 92 -11.33 -15.33 -9.23
C LYS A 92 -11.66 -16.55 -8.40
N GLY A 93 -11.91 -16.37 -7.11
CA GLY A 93 -12.18 -17.50 -6.23
C GLY A 93 -12.90 -17.11 -4.96
N MET A 94 -13.04 -18.10 -4.09
CA MET A 94 -13.50 -17.93 -2.71
C MET A 94 -12.52 -18.63 -1.78
N HIS A 95 -12.25 -18.03 -0.63
CA HIS A 95 -11.49 -18.66 0.45
C HIS A 95 -12.26 -18.43 1.75
N ASP A 96 -12.55 -19.52 2.47
CA ASP A 96 -13.39 -19.54 3.67
C ASP A 96 -14.71 -18.76 3.50
N GLY A 97 -15.36 -18.95 2.36
CA GLY A 97 -16.62 -18.28 2.03
C GLY A 97 -16.49 -16.80 1.62
N THR A 98 -15.28 -16.24 1.59
CA THR A 98 -15.04 -14.84 1.20
C THR A 98 -14.57 -14.76 -0.26
N PRO A 99 -15.28 -14.02 -1.14
CA PRO A 99 -14.86 -13.80 -2.51
C PRO A 99 -13.55 -13.02 -2.61
N PHE A 100 -12.72 -13.37 -3.58
CA PHE A 100 -11.52 -12.61 -3.92
C PHE A 100 -11.24 -12.61 -5.43
N ILE A 101 -10.46 -11.62 -5.87
CA ILE A 101 -9.84 -11.61 -7.20
C ILE A 101 -8.32 -11.44 -7.06
N ASP A 102 -7.56 -12.02 -7.99
CA ASP A 102 -6.14 -11.73 -8.19
C ASP A 102 -6.02 -10.82 -9.41
N VAL A 103 -5.68 -9.55 -9.19
CA VAL A 103 -5.42 -8.58 -10.25
C VAL A 103 -3.94 -8.56 -10.57
N LYS A 104 -3.61 -8.83 -11.83
CA LYS A 104 -2.25 -8.87 -12.35
C LYS A 104 -1.95 -7.65 -13.22
N PHE A 105 -0.93 -6.89 -12.85
CA PHE A 105 -0.30 -5.88 -13.69
C PHE A 105 0.94 -6.48 -14.37
N THR A 106 1.00 -6.39 -15.70
CA THR A 106 2.05 -7.02 -16.50
C THR A 106 3.06 -5.99 -16.98
N ALA A 107 4.35 -6.26 -16.83
CA ALA A 107 5.44 -5.53 -17.44
C ALA A 107 6.47 -6.50 -18.06
N THR A 108 7.43 -5.96 -18.80
CA THR A 108 8.57 -6.75 -19.31
C THR A 108 9.36 -7.36 -18.17
N ASP A 109 9.59 -6.59 -17.11
CA ASP A 109 10.40 -6.98 -15.95
C ASP A 109 9.76 -8.09 -15.11
N GLY A 110 8.43 -8.06 -15.01
CA GLY A 110 7.67 -9.05 -14.24
C GLY A 110 6.19 -8.71 -14.11
N ASP A 111 5.48 -9.59 -13.40
CA ASP A 111 4.05 -9.45 -13.14
C ASP A 111 3.85 -9.09 -11.65
N PHE A 112 3.11 -8.02 -11.37
CA PHE A 112 2.77 -7.59 -10.02
C PHE A 112 1.31 -7.86 -9.71
N HIS A 113 1.06 -8.55 -8.61
CA HIS A 113 -0.25 -9.09 -8.28
C HIS A 113 -0.84 -8.43 -7.03
N TRP A 114 -2.16 -8.19 -7.08
CA TRP A 114 -2.98 -7.74 -5.96
C TRP A 114 -4.11 -8.74 -5.76
N VAL A 115 -4.06 -9.52 -4.68
CA VAL A 115 -5.13 -10.42 -4.28
C VAL A 115 -6.06 -9.67 -3.32
N ILE A 116 -7.22 -9.28 -3.86
CA ILE A 116 -8.18 -8.40 -3.22
C ILE A 116 -9.38 -9.23 -2.76
N PHE A 117 -9.55 -9.31 -1.43
CA PHE A 117 -10.69 -9.94 -0.79
C PHE A 117 -11.83 -8.96 -0.60
N GLN A 118 -13.07 -9.45 -0.64
CA GLN A 118 -14.22 -8.65 -0.23
C GLN A 118 -14.09 -8.26 1.26
N GLY A 119 -14.37 -7.00 1.59
CA GLY A 119 -14.40 -6.51 2.98
C GLY A 119 -13.04 -6.33 3.65
N LEU A 120 -11.92 -6.70 3.01
CA LEU A 120 -10.58 -6.55 3.58
C LEU A 120 -10.05 -5.11 3.36
N PRO A 121 -9.68 -4.34 4.41
CA PRO A 121 -9.04 -3.03 4.28
C PRO A 121 -7.54 -3.17 3.91
N GLY A 122 -7.28 -3.72 2.72
CA GLY A 122 -5.95 -4.00 2.17
C GLY A 122 -6.02 -5.04 1.06
N ALA A 123 -4.86 -5.44 0.55
CA ALA A 123 -4.75 -6.52 -0.43
C ALA A 123 -3.42 -7.25 -0.26
N TYR A 124 -3.45 -8.58 -0.39
CA TYR A 124 -2.18 -9.30 -0.49
C TYR A 124 -1.51 -8.96 -1.81
N GLN A 125 -0.19 -8.91 -1.81
CA GLN A 125 0.62 -8.58 -2.96
C GLN A 125 1.77 -9.57 -3.10
N TYR A 126 2.15 -9.81 -4.34
CA TYR A 126 3.37 -10.54 -4.68
C TYR A 126 3.86 -10.11 -6.06
N PHE A 127 5.14 -10.36 -6.33
CA PHE A 127 5.74 -10.10 -7.63
C PHE A 127 6.35 -11.37 -8.20
N VAL A 128 6.14 -11.62 -9.49
CA VAL A 128 6.72 -12.75 -10.23
C VAL A 128 7.70 -12.21 -11.26
N ASN A 129 8.98 -12.56 -11.10
CA ASN A 129 10.04 -12.16 -12.00
C ASN A 129 9.83 -12.72 -13.41
N ARG A 130 10.05 -11.89 -14.43
CA ARG A 130 10.15 -12.33 -15.83
C ARG A 130 11.52 -12.03 -16.41
N ALA A 131 11.99 -10.79 -16.25
CA ALA A 131 13.22 -10.33 -16.87
C ALA A 131 13.87 -9.17 -16.11
N LEU A 132 13.78 -9.12 -14.78
CA LEU A 132 14.54 -8.12 -14.00
C LEU A 132 16.04 -8.23 -14.33
N PRO A 133 16.75 -7.09 -14.50
CA PRO A 133 18.18 -7.10 -14.75
C PRO A 133 18.94 -7.53 -13.50
N THR A 134 20.26 -7.72 -13.63
CA THR A 134 21.14 -7.76 -12.47
C THR A 134 20.97 -6.48 -11.66
N LEU A 135 20.57 -6.61 -10.41
CA LEU A 135 20.25 -5.47 -9.55
C LEU A 135 20.67 -5.77 -8.11
N GLY A 136 20.88 -4.69 -7.35
CA GLY A 136 21.16 -4.78 -5.90
C GLY A 136 19.97 -4.44 -5.03
N GLU A 137 18.92 -3.84 -5.60
CA GLU A 137 17.74 -3.39 -4.87
C GLU A 137 16.46 -3.60 -5.68
N PHE A 138 15.45 -4.23 -5.06
CA PHE A 138 14.09 -4.36 -5.58
C PHE A 138 13.10 -4.13 -4.44
N ARG A 139 12.11 -3.27 -4.68
CA ARG A 139 11.19 -2.81 -3.65
C ARG A 139 9.82 -2.44 -4.20
N THR A 140 8.82 -2.55 -3.34
CA THR A 140 7.55 -1.83 -3.51
C THR A 140 7.45 -0.82 -2.39
N LEU A 141 6.77 0.30 -2.64
CA LEU A 141 6.60 1.29 -1.60
C LEU A 141 5.34 2.11 -1.82
N TRP A 142 4.90 2.76 -0.75
CA TRP A 142 3.97 3.87 -0.83
C TRP A 142 4.64 5.15 -0.37
N ARG A 143 4.31 6.23 -1.07
CA ARG A 143 4.46 7.60 -0.61
C ARG A 143 3.06 8.16 -0.36
N LEU A 144 2.77 8.47 0.91
CA LEU A 144 1.44 8.83 1.40
C LEU A 144 1.40 10.27 1.92
N ASP A 145 0.18 10.79 2.05
CA ASP A 145 -0.08 12.14 2.55
C ASP A 145 0.56 12.38 3.93
N ASN A 146 1.37 13.43 4.03
CA ASN A 146 2.08 13.78 5.26
C ASN A 146 1.12 14.02 6.44
N ALA A 147 0.04 14.76 6.20
CA ALA A 147 -0.86 15.19 7.25
C ALA A 147 -1.64 14.02 7.85
N SER A 148 -2.02 13.04 7.03
CA SER A 148 -2.73 11.83 7.45
C SER A 148 -1.81 10.84 8.18
N PHE A 149 -0.49 10.89 7.91
CA PHE A 149 0.50 9.93 8.41
C PHE A 149 1.74 10.60 9.03
N PRO A 150 1.59 11.29 10.18
CA PRO A 150 2.70 11.99 10.84
C PRO A 150 3.69 11.07 11.57
N ASN A 151 3.33 9.81 11.86
CA ASN A 151 4.14 8.90 12.67
C ASN A 151 4.60 7.67 11.87
N GLY A 152 5.75 7.12 12.26
CA GLY A 152 6.28 5.85 11.77
C GLY A 152 6.33 4.80 12.87
N LYS A 153 6.24 3.52 12.47
CA LYS A 153 6.38 2.39 13.39
C LYS A 153 7.14 1.23 12.74
N THR A 154 8.10 0.70 13.48
CA THR A 154 8.80 -0.58 13.28
C THR A 154 8.78 -1.36 14.61
N ALA A 155 9.48 -2.50 14.69
CA ALA A 155 9.63 -3.23 15.95
C ALA A 155 10.42 -2.44 17.02
N LEU A 156 11.42 -1.65 16.62
CA LEU A 156 12.25 -0.84 17.52
C LEU A 156 11.79 0.61 17.69
N HIS A 157 10.98 1.13 16.77
CA HIS A 157 10.61 2.55 16.74
C HIS A 157 9.10 2.74 16.68
N ASP A 158 8.60 3.69 17.46
CA ASP A 158 7.21 4.13 17.42
C ASP A 158 7.18 5.61 17.83
N LYS A 159 7.31 6.49 16.84
CA LYS A 159 7.55 7.92 17.08
C LYS A 159 7.14 8.77 15.86
N PRO A 160 7.00 10.09 16.05
CA PRO A 160 6.80 11.01 14.93
C PRO A 160 7.91 10.89 13.88
N LEU A 161 7.54 11.05 12.62
CA LEU A 161 8.50 11.27 11.54
C LEU A 161 9.09 12.68 11.68
N PRO A 162 10.36 12.91 11.28
CA PRO A 162 10.94 14.23 11.25
C PRO A 162 10.07 15.24 10.48
N ALA A 163 10.00 16.47 10.97
CA ALA A 163 9.25 17.51 10.28
C ALA A 163 9.96 17.89 8.99
N LEU A 164 9.21 18.18 7.92
CA LEU A 164 9.80 18.59 6.64
C LEU A 164 10.69 19.84 6.79
N ALA A 165 10.31 20.75 7.70
CA ALA A 165 11.08 21.96 7.98
C ALA A 165 12.47 21.70 8.58
N ASP A 166 12.73 20.50 9.11
CA ASP A 166 14.02 20.16 9.70
C ASP A 166 15.07 19.75 8.65
N TYR A 167 14.66 19.47 7.40
CA TYR A 167 15.52 19.11 6.27
C TYR A 167 16.15 20.36 5.62
N LEU A 168 16.91 21.12 6.42
CA LEU A 168 17.54 22.36 5.98
C LEU A 168 18.67 22.09 4.96
N PRO A 169 18.68 22.69 3.76
CA PRO A 169 19.69 22.40 2.75
C PRO A 169 21.14 22.59 3.22
N GLN A 170 21.40 23.62 4.04
CA GLN A 170 22.71 23.90 4.62
C GLN A 170 23.18 22.85 5.64
N ASN A 171 22.26 22.03 6.16
CA ASN A 171 22.56 20.95 7.09
C ASN A 171 22.77 19.60 6.38
N LYS A 172 22.65 19.53 5.04
CA LYS A 172 22.80 18.27 4.31
C LYS A 172 24.25 17.76 4.44
N VAL A 173 24.39 16.52 4.90
CA VAL A 173 25.70 15.90 5.15
C VAL A 173 26.09 14.98 3.99
N GLN A 174 25.21 14.05 3.63
CA GLN A 174 25.36 13.10 2.52
C GLN A 174 24.03 12.37 2.30
N ASP A 175 23.81 11.80 1.12
CA ASP A 175 22.60 10.99 0.81
C ASP A 175 21.32 11.66 1.36
N GLU A 176 20.39 10.88 1.92
CA GLU A 176 19.27 11.37 2.71
C GLU A 176 19.64 11.47 4.20
N THR A 177 20.66 12.29 4.53
CA THR A 177 21.10 12.58 5.91
C THR A 177 21.43 14.07 6.13
N TRP A 178 20.91 14.62 7.23
CA TRP A 178 21.07 16.02 7.64
C TRP A 178 21.49 16.11 9.10
N LEU A 179 22.31 17.10 9.45
CA LEU A 179 22.45 17.53 10.83
C LEU A 179 21.10 18.09 11.29
N ASN A 180 20.61 17.66 12.45
CA ASN A 180 19.36 18.22 12.96
C ASN A 180 19.52 19.74 13.24
N PRO A 181 18.43 20.53 13.20
CA PRO A 181 18.52 21.98 13.41
C PRO A 181 19.15 22.40 14.75
N GLN A 182 19.09 21.53 15.76
CA GLN A 182 19.65 21.73 17.09
C GLN A 182 21.17 21.46 17.18
N GLY A 183 21.74 20.77 16.18
CA GLY A 183 23.16 20.45 16.10
C GLY A 183 23.63 19.31 17.00
N ASP A 184 22.73 18.58 17.66
CA ASP A 184 23.04 17.51 18.61
C ASP A 184 22.80 16.09 18.06
N GLY A 185 22.43 15.97 16.79
CA GLY A 185 22.19 14.68 16.14
C GLY A 185 21.95 14.79 14.64
N TYR A 186 21.49 13.69 14.05
CA TYR A 186 21.19 13.61 12.62
C TYR A 186 19.75 13.22 12.40
N ILE A 187 19.20 13.67 11.27
CA ILE A 187 17.95 13.19 10.68
C ILE A 187 18.35 12.39 9.45
N THR A 188 17.89 11.14 9.35
CA THR A 188 18.26 10.29 8.22
C THR A 188 17.15 9.32 7.83
N LYS A 189 17.11 8.94 6.54
CA LYS A 189 16.22 7.85 6.07
C LYS A 189 16.45 6.54 6.82
N TYR A 190 17.61 6.37 7.47
CA TYR A 190 17.93 5.18 8.25
C TYR A 190 17.30 5.18 9.66
N ASP A 191 16.65 6.26 10.13
CA ASP A 191 16.13 6.40 11.49
C ASP A 191 15.03 5.40 11.88
N PHE A 192 14.39 4.79 10.88
CA PHE A 192 13.43 3.70 11.03
C PHE A 192 13.87 2.46 10.22
N SER A 193 15.18 2.25 10.05
CA SER A 193 15.68 0.95 9.63
C SER A 193 15.62 -0.03 10.80
N ASP A 194 15.32 -1.28 10.52
CA ASP A 194 15.19 -2.28 11.57
C ASP A 194 15.45 -3.71 11.04
N LEU A 195 15.66 -4.65 11.96
CA LEU A 195 15.82 -6.07 11.68
C LEU A 195 14.53 -6.62 11.07
N ILE A 196 14.64 -7.17 9.86
CA ILE A 196 13.51 -7.76 9.13
C ILE A 196 12.88 -8.89 9.95
N ARG A 197 13.71 -9.72 10.59
CA ARG A 197 13.23 -10.88 11.36
C ARG A 197 12.35 -10.52 12.56
N ASN A 198 12.46 -9.29 13.08
CA ASN A 198 11.69 -8.85 14.24
C ASN A 198 10.33 -8.26 13.85
N GLN A 199 10.11 -7.96 12.56
CA GLN A 199 8.91 -7.28 12.12
C GLN A 199 7.70 -8.21 12.06
N THR A 200 6.70 -7.91 12.88
CA THR A 200 5.33 -8.43 12.72
C THR A 200 4.57 -7.60 11.69
N ALA A 201 4.64 -6.27 11.83
CA ALA A 201 4.15 -5.28 10.89
C ALA A 201 4.97 -3.99 11.06
N TYR A 202 5.08 -3.19 10.01
CA TYR A 202 5.68 -1.85 10.06
C TYR A 202 4.98 -0.93 9.07
N GLY A 203 5.07 0.38 9.28
CA GLY A 203 4.41 1.34 8.41
C GLY A 203 4.22 2.71 9.06
N VAL A 204 3.23 3.45 8.58
CA VAL A 204 2.96 4.84 8.97
C VAL A 204 1.54 5.00 9.47
N TYR A 205 1.33 5.93 10.40
CA TYR A 205 0.03 6.13 11.01
C TYR A 205 -0.21 7.57 11.50
N GLY A 206 -1.48 7.91 11.65
CA GLY A 206 -1.99 9.12 12.28
C GLY A 206 -3.15 8.80 13.23
N SER A 207 -3.91 9.82 13.61
CA SER A 207 -5.05 9.65 14.51
C SER A 207 -6.22 8.87 13.91
N GLU A 208 -6.36 8.90 12.58
CA GLU A 208 -7.53 8.35 11.87
C GLU A 208 -7.19 7.16 10.96
N PHE A 209 -5.96 7.12 10.46
CA PHE A 209 -5.50 6.17 9.44
C PHE A 209 -4.19 5.53 9.84
N GLY A 210 -4.02 4.28 9.41
CA GLY A 210 -2.75 3.56 9.48
C GLY A 210 -2.57 2.76 8.20
N SER A 211 -1.33 2.68 7.76
CA SER A 211 -0.92 1.89 6.61
C SER A 211 0.25 1.01 7.02
N TRP A 212 0.18 -0.27 6.68
CA TRP A 212 1.05 -1.30 7.23
C TRP A 212 1.46 -2.27 6.14
N TYR A 213 2.74 -2.64 6.14
CA TYR A 213 3.19 -3.87 5.51
C TYR A 213 3.19 -5.00 6.53
N ILE A 214 2.62 -6.14 6.14
CA ILE A 214 2.62 -7.37 6.93
C ILE A 214 3.19 -8.49 6.06
N ASN A 215 4.42 -8.92 6.40
CA ASN A 215 5.12 -9.98 5.69
C ASN A 215 5.05 -11.29 6.51
N PRO A 216 4.12 -12.22 6.21
CA PRO A 216 3.96 -13.46 6.99
C PRO A 216 5.15 -14.41 6.88
N GLY A 217 5.84 -14.41 5.74
CA GLY A 217 7.11 -15.11 5.49
C GLY A 217 8.25 -14.12 5.25
N LYS A 218 9.49 -14.56 5.50
CA LYS A 218 10.71 -13.78 5.24
C LYS A 218 11.68 -14.49 4.28
N ASP A 219 11.26 -15.61 3.71
CA ASP A 219 12.03 -16.51 2.83
C ASP A 219 12.43 -15.87 1.48
N TYR A 220 11.73 -14.80 1.07
CA TYR A 220 12.03 -14.07 -0.14
C TYR A 220 12.99 -12.89 0.03
N TYR A 221 13.36 -12.51 1.26
CA TYR A 221 14.38 -11.48 1.50
C TYR A 221 15.79 -12.03 1.30
N ASN A 222 16.72 -11.17 0.86
CA ASN A 222 18.13 -11.50 0.83
C ASN A 222 18.81 -11.25 2.18
N GLY A 223 19.96 -11.90 2.39
CA GLY A 223 20.74 -11.79 3.62
C GLY A 223 20.44 -12.90 4.64
N ASN A 224 20.78 -12.64 5.89
CA ASN A 224 20.64 -13.60 6.99
C ASN A 224 19.80 -13.03 8.14
N HIS A 225 19.79 -13.72 9.27
CA HIS A 225 19.04 -13.33 10.47
C HIS A 225 19.41 -11.95 11.07
N LEU A 226 20.50 -11.31 10.62
CA LEU A 226 20.93 -9.97 11.02
C LEU A 226 20.58 -8.89 9.98
N LYS A 227 19.90 -9.26 8.89
CA LYS A 227 19.49 -8.33 7.84
C LYS A 227 18.58 -7.24 8.41
N GLN A 228 18.91 -6.00 8.07
CA GLN A 228 18.07 -4.82 8.29
C GLN A 228 17.75 -4.18 6.95
N GLU A 229 16.67 -3.42 6.89
CA GLU A 229 16.29 -2.65 5.70
C GLU A 229 15.68 -1.30 6.05
N LEU A 230 15.63 -0.42 5.05
CA LEU A 230 14.82 0.79 5.09
C LEU A 230 13.34 0.40 5.15
N MET A 231 12.61 0.89 6.14
CA MET A 231 11.17 0.58 6.30
C MET A 231 10.30 1.82 6.19
N VAL A 232 10.66 2.90 6.87
CA VAL A 232 9.84 4.11 6.94
C VAL A 232 10.76 5.34 6.92
N HIS A 233 10.34 6.43 6.27
CA HIS A 233 10.96 7.75 6.47
C HIS A 233 10.06 8.88 5.97
N ARG A 234 10.48 10.11 6.21
CA ARG A 234 9.95 11.32 5.58
C ARG A 234 10.76 11.62 4.32
N GLU A 235 10.11 11.74 3.16
CA GLU A 235 10.78 12.21 1.95
C GLU A 235 11.19 13.68 2.13
N SER A 236 12.49 13.96 2.06
CA SER A 236 13.05 15.27 2.38
C SER A 236 12.66 16.37 1.38
N ALA A 237 12.34 16.02 0.13
CA ALA A 237 11.99 17.00 -0.90
C ALA A 237 10.50 17.40 -0.91
N THR A 238 9.61 16.52 -0.46
CA THR A 238 8.15 16.69 -0.64
C THR A 238 7.37 16.58 0.66
N GLY A 239 7.97 15.96 1.68
CA GLY A 239 7.31 15.68 2.94
C GLY A 239 6.47 14.42 2.94
N ASP A 240 6.44 13.62 1.87
CA ASP A 240 5.67 12.37 1.84
C ASP A 240 6.04 11.45 3.01
N ALA A 241 5.03 10.79 3.59
CA ALA A 241 5.26 9.68 4.50
C ALA A 241 5.58 8.44 3.67
N VAL A 242 6.83 7.98 3.71
CA VAL A 242 7.30 6.86 2.90
C VAL A 242 7.28 5.59 3.74
N GLN A 243 6.64 4.54 3.23
CA GLN A 243 6.74 3.17 3.74
C GLN A 243 7.27 2.26 2.63
N LEU A 244 8.33 1.51 2.91
CA LEU A 244 9.05 0.70 1.92
C LEU A 244 9.00 -0.77 2.27
N ASN A 245 8.57 -1.58 1.32
CA ASN A 245 8.78 -3.02 1.34
C ASN A 245 10.02 -3.37 0.50
N MET A 246 11.17 -3.30 1.16
CA MET A 246 12.48 -3.59 0.58
C MET A 246 12.72 -5.11 0.46
N VAL A 247 12.05 -5.76 -0.49
CA VAL A 247 12.10 -7.23 -0.66
C VAL A 247 13.47 -7.75 -1.12
N HIS A 248 14.33 -6.86 -1.62
CA HIS A 248 15.73 -7.12 -1.93
C HIS A 248 16.54 -5.82 -1.80
N GLY A 249 17.70 -5.87 -1.16
CA GLY A 249 18.51 -4.65 -0.99
C GLY A 249 19.93 -4.88 -0.50
N THR A 250 20.77 -3.86 -0.64
CA THR A 250 22.17 -3.83 -0.18
C THR A 250 22.34 -3.19 1.20
N HIS A 251 21.26 -2.69 1.81
CA HIS A 251 21.36 -2.07 3.13
C HIS A 251 21.67 -3.13 4.18
N PHE A 252 22.68 -2.86 5.01
CA PHE A 252 23.06 -3.66 6.19
C PHE A 252 23.28 -5.17 5.93
N GLN A 253 24.54 -5.61 6.08
CA GLN A 253 24.94 -7.03 6.07
C GLN A 253 24.92 -7.74 4.70
N VAL A 254 24.60 -7.06 3.59
CA VAL A 254 24.55 -7.70 2.27
C VAL A 254 25.14 -6.80 1.18
N SER A 255 26.06 -7.35 0.39
CA SER A 255 26.32 -6.85 -0.97
C SER A 255 25.47 -7.69 -1.92
N ALA A 256 24.65 -7.05 -2.75
CA ALA A 256 23.77 -7.73 -3.69
C ALA A 256 24.01 -7.22 -5.11
N VAL A 257 24.34 -8.15 -6.00
CA VAL A 257 24.46 -7.96 -7.44
C VAL A 257 23.91 -9.24 -8.06
N ASP A 258 22.61 -9.44 -7.86
CA ASP A 258 22.00 -10.75 -8.03
C ASP A 258 21.25 -10.85 -9.35
N VAL A 259 21.29 -12.05 -9.94
CA VAL A 259 20.46 -12.43 -11.09
C VAL A 259 19.35 -13.32 -10.58
N PHE A 260 18.12 -13.01 -10.94
CA PHE A 260 16.95 -13.78 -10.51
C PHE A 260 16.45 -14.67 -11.64
N PRO A 261 16.11 -15.95 -11.35
CA PRO A 261 15.51 -16.80 -12.35
C PRO A 261 14.11 -16.30 -12.71
N GLU A 262 13.70 -16.54 -13.96
CA GLU A 262 12.30 -16.37 -14.37
C GLU A 262 11.39 -17.18 -13.44
N GLY A 263 10.26 -16.60 -13.05
CA GLY A 263 9.32 -17.21 -12.11
C GLY A 263 9.69 -17.07 -10.63
N LYS A 264 10.84 -16.47 -10.27
CA LYS A 264 11.11 -16.13 -8.86
C LYS A 264 9.98 -15.26 -8.32
N MET A 265 9.43 -15.66 -7.19
CA MET A 265 8.39 -14.92 -6.48
C MET A 265 8.99 -14.17 -5.29
N TRP A 266 8.53 -12.95 -5.08
CA TRP A 266 8.63 -12.26 -3.79
C TRP A 266 7.22 -12.09 -3.22
N GLY A 267 7.06 -12.38 -1.94
CA GLY A 267 5.77 -12.38 -1.26
C GLY A 267 5.22 -13.77 -0.94
N PRO A 268 3.97 -13.87 -0.48
CA PRO A 268 3.04 -12.75 -0.33
C PRO A 268 3.39 -11.82 0.84
N TRP A 269 2.92 -10.59 0.75
CA TRP A 269 2.75 -9.66 1.87
C TRP A 269 1.37 -9.02 1.79
N LEU A 270 0.91 -8.38 2.86
CA LEU A 270 -0.33 -7.59 2.92
C LEU A 270 0.03 -6.11 3.10
#